data_AF-A0A067GRY6-F1
#
_entry.id   AF-A0A067GRY6-F1
#
_cell.length_a   1.000
_cell.length_b   1.000
_cell.length_c   1.000
_cell.angle_alpha   90.00
_cell.angle_beta   90.00
_cell.angle_gamma   90.00
#
_symmetry.space_group_name_H-M   'P 1'
#
loop_
_entity.id
_entity.type
_entity.pdbx_description
1 polymer ?
#
loop_
_entity_poly.entity_id
_entity_poly.type
_entity_poly.pdbx_seq_one_letter_code
_entity_poly.pdbx_strand_id
1 'polypeptide(L)' 'FNVETVEYKNISFTVWDVGGQDKIRPLWRHYFQNTQGLIFVVDSNDRDRIVEARDELHRMLNEVC' A
#
# COMPACT_ATOMS: atom_id res chain seq x y z
N PHE A 1 -9.21 6.24 5.25
CA PHE A 1 -8.45 6.32 3.99
C PHE A 1 -8.29 7.80 3.68
N ASN A 2 -7.12 8.18 3.17
CA ASN A 2 -6.86 9.55 2.74
C ASN A 2 -6.27 9.51 1.32
N VAL A 3 -6.62 10.50 0.50
CA VAL A 3 -6.13 10.61 -0.87
C VAL A 3 -5.50 11.99 -0.99
N GLU A 4 -4.21 12.01 -1.28
CA GLU A 4 -3.47 13.25 -1.45
C GLU A 4 -2.84 13.27 -2.84
N THR A 5 -3.15 14.33 -3.60
CA THR A 5 -2.47 14.60 -4.86
C THR A 5 -1.41 15.66 -4.60
N VAL A 6 -0.15 15.27 -4.78
CA VAL A 6 1.01 16.16 -4.63
C VAL A 6 1.55 16.49 -6.01
N GLU A 7 1.55 17.78 -6.34
CA GLU A 7 2.17 18.28 -7.56
C GLU A 7 3.61 18.73 -7.26
N TYR A 8 4.56 18.17 -8.00
CA TYR A 8 5.96 18.60 -7.93
C TYR A 8 6.50 18.83 -9.35
N LYS A 9 6.77 20.10 -9.67
CA LYS A 9 7.17 20.55 -11.01
C LYS A 9 6.12 20.15 -12.06
N ASN A 10 6.47 19.23 -12.95
CA ASN A 10 5.64 18.77 -14.06
C ASN A 10 5.09 17.35 -13.82
N ILE A 11 5.16 16.87 -12.57
CA ILE A 11 4.77 15.52 -12.17
C ILE A 11 3.69 15.64 -11.09
N SER A 12 2.60 14.90 -11.28
CA SER A 12 1.52 14.75 -10.30
C SER A 12 1.58 13.36 -9.69
N PHE A 13 1.64 13.27 -8.37
CA PHE A 13 1.65 12.03 -7.61
C PHE A 13 0.33 11.91 -6.86
N THR A 14 -0.43 10.85 -7.10
CA THR A 14 -1.59 10.52 -6.25
C THR A 14 -1.17 9.46 -5.24
N VAL A 15 -1.19 9.84 -3.97
CA VAL A 15 -0.85 8.98 -2.84
C VAL A 15 -2.14 8.54 -2.16
N TRP A 16 -2.25 7.24 -1.93
CA TRP A 16 -3.37 6.62 -1.24
C TRP A 16 -2.88 6.10 0.11
N ASP A 17 -3.29 6.76 1.20
CA ASP A 17 -3.08 6.26 2.55
C ASP A 17 -4.27 5.38 2.94
N VAL A 18 -3.99 4.07 3.02
CA VAL A 18 -4.97 3.04 3.33
C VAL A 18 -4.53 2.34 4.60
N GLY A 19 -5.42 2.24 5.59
CA GLY A 19 -5.09 1.59 6.85
C GLY A 19 -4.82 0.08 6.68
N GLY A 20 -4.07 -0.47 7.64
CA GLY A 20 -3.65 -1.88 7.67
C GLY A 20 -4.58 -2.87 8.38
N GLN A 21 -5.78 -2.45 8.80
CA GLN A 21 -6.72 -3.33 9.52
C GLN A 21 -7.24 -4.46 8.61
N ASP A 22 -7.41 -5.67 9.16
CA ASP A 22 -7.82 -6.85 8.37
C ASP A 22 -9.09 -6.64 7.54
N LYS A 23 -10.05 -5.89 8.07
CA LYS A 23 -11.33 -5.63 7.40
C LYS A 23 -11.21 -4.77 6.14
N ILE A 24 -10.14 -3.98 6.01
CA ILE A 24 -9.95 -3.05 4.89
C ILE A 24 -8.90 -3.53 3.89
N ARG A 25 -8.09 -4.55 4.23
CA ARG A 25 -7.13 -5.18 3.30
C ARG A 25 -7.75 -5.65 1.98
N PRO A 26 -8.96 -6.25 1.94
CA PRO A 26 -9.59 -6.63 0.68
C PRO A 26 -9.92 -5.47 -0.26
N LEU A 27 -9.93 -4.23 0.24
CA LEU A 27 -10.18 -3.03 -0.57
C LEU A 27 -8.92 -2.51 -1.25
N TRP A 28 -7.72 -2.95 -0.82
CA TRP A 28 -6.44 -2.48 -1.35
C TRP A 28 -6.36 -2.61 -2.87
N ARG A 29 -6.88 -3.70 -3.42
CA ARG A 29 -6.96 -3.98 -4.87
C ARG A 29 -7.61 -2.89 -5.72
N HIS A 30 -8.48 -2.08 -5.13
CA HIS A 30 -9.13 -0.98 -5.84
C HIS A 30 -8.28 0.29 -5.88
N TYR A 31 -7.25 0.40 -5.03
CA TYR A 31 -6.42 1.60 -4.88
C TYR A 31 -5.11 1.52 -5.64
N PHE A 32 -4.58 0.31 -5.88
CA PHE A 32 -3.30 0.13 -6.58
C PHE A 32 -3.42 -0.14 -8.09
N GLN A 33 -4.64 -0.10 -8.65
CA GLN A 33 -4.84 -0.25 -10.09
C GLN A 33 -4.25 0.96 -10.84
N ASN A 34 -3.33 0.71 -11.78
CA ASN A 34 -2.57 1.72 -12.53
C ASN A 34 -1.55 2.55 -11.72
N THR A 35 -1.14 2.11 -10.53
CA THR A 35 -0.09 2.80 -9.79
C THR A 35 1.29 2.49 -10.38
N GLN A 36 2.16 3.50 -10.45
CA GLN A 36 3.52 3.36 -11.00
C GLN A 36 4.53 2.80 -9.99
N GLY A 37 4.17 2.78 -8.70
CA GLY A 37 5.02 2.30 -7.62
C GLY A 37 4.24 2.11 -6.34
N LEU A 38 4.78 1.27 -5.45
CA LEU A 38 4.19 0.93 -4.16
C LEU A 38 5.18 1.29 -3.06
N ILE A 39 4.69 1.97 -2.01
CA ILE A 39 5.43 2.18 -0.76
C ILE A 39 4.74 1.34 0.30
N PHE A 40 5.46 0.36 0.84
CA PHE A 40 4.95 -0.53 1.88
C PHE A 40 5.76 -0.30 3.16
N VAL A 41 5.08 0.16 4.21
CA VAL A 41 5.73 0.54 5.48
C VAL A 41 5.58 -0.59 6.49
N VAL A 42 6.70 -1.01 7.09
CA VAL A 42 6.74 -2.07 8.11
C VAL A 42 7.28 -1.50 9.40
N ASP A 43 6.60 -1.77 10.52
CA ASP A 43 7.13 -1.48 11.84
C ASP A 43 8.27 -2.47 12.16
N SER A 44 9.50 -1.98 12.21
CA SER A 44 10.69 -2.79 12.48
C SER A 44 10.81 -3.26 13.93
N ASN A 45 10.08 -2.64 14.85
CA ASN A 45 10.07 -3.03 16.26
C ASN A 45 9.09 -4.18 16.55
N ASP A 46 8.07 -4.36 15.70
CA ASP A 46 7.05 -5.41 15.85
C ASP A 46 7.43 -6.68 15.08
N ARG A 47 8.29 -7.49 15.72
CA ARG A 47 8.86 -8.70 15.10
C ARG A 47 7.82 -9.79 14.86
N ASP A 48 6.78 -9.86 15.69
CA ASP A 48 5.75 -10.91 15.59
C ASP A 48 4.93 -10.74 14.32
N ARG A 49 4.75 -9.50 13.85
CA ARG A 49 3.99 -9.18 12.63
C ARG A 49 4.82 -9.08 11.35
N ILE A 50 6.14 -9.32 11.40
CA ILE A 50 6.99 -9.32 10.19
C ILE A 50 6.54 -10.38 9.17
N VAL A 51 6.16 -11.57 9.65
CA VAL A 51 5.72 -12.66 8.78
C VAL A 51 4.41 -12.30 8.08
N GLU A 52 3.47 -11.73 8.83
CA GLU A 52 2.21 -11.22 8.30
C GLU A 52 2.44 -10.13 7.24
N ALA A 53 3.30 -9.15 7.54
CA ALA A 53 3.66 -8.08 6.62
C ALA A 53 4.28 -8.61 5.31
N ARG A 54 5.14 -9.63 5.40
CA ARG A 54 5.70 -10.32 4.24
C ARG A 54 4.58 -10.95 3.40
N ASP A 55 3.67 -11.69 4.02
CA ASP A 55 2.63 -12.43 3.32
C ASP A 55 1.63 -11.50 2.63
N GLU A 56 1.27 -10.40 3.28
CA GLU A 56 0.42 -9.35 2.69
C GLU A 56 1.11 -8.67 1.50
N LEU A 57 2.40 -8.33 1.59
CA LEU A 57 3.14 -7.75 0.47
C LEU A 57 3.18 -8.69 -0.74
N HIS A 58 3.46 -9.99 -0.52
CA HIS A 58 3.48 -10.97 -1.61
C HIS A 58 2.10 -11.15 -2.24
N ARG A 59 1.03 -11.15 -1.42
CA ARG A 59 -0.35 -11.20 -1.93
C ARG A 59 -0.65 -10.00 -2.82
N MET A 60 -0.31 -8.79 -2.37
CA MET A 60 -0.51 -7.57 -3.16
C MET A 60 0.24 -7.62 -4.49
N LEU A 61 1.52 -8.01 -4.49
CA LEU A 61 2.32 -8.07 -5.72
C LEU A 61 1.78 -9.10 -6.71
N ASN A 62 1.22 -10.22 -6.23
CA ASN A 62 0.58 -11.23 -7.08
C ASN A 62 -0.79 -10.80 -7.61
N GLU A 63 -1.42 -9.77 -7.04
CA GLU A 63 -2.68 -9.19 -7.56
C GLU A 63 -2.44 -8.02 -8.53
N VAL A 64 -1.26 -7.40 -8.47
CA VAL A 64 -0.85 -6.28 -9.32
C VAL A 64 -0.23 -6.76 -10.65
N CYS A 65 0.41 -7.93 -10.66
CA CYS A 65 0.98 -8.58 -11.85
C CYS A 65 0.02 -9.62 -12.45
#